data_AF-A0AA36JBL5-F1
#
_entry.id   AF-A0AA36JBL5-F1
#
_cell.length_a   1.000
_cell.length_b   1.000
_cell.length_c   1.000
_cell.angle_alpha   90.00
_cell.angle_beta   90.00
_cell.angle_gamma   90.00
#
_symmetry.space_group_name_H-M   'P 1'
#
loop_
_entity.id
_entity.type
_entity.pdbx_description
1 polymer ?
#
loop_
_entity_poly.entity_id
_entity_poly.type
_entity_poly.pdbx_seq_one_letter_code
_entity_poly.pdbx_strand_id
1 'polypeptide(L)'
;VRPLDWDSSHQGLLEGTMTRKGAQRLLKMLDPRGQTPDREIDLMDPQFQAPPDGSEPMVEGSPVRVSPDCTVKDVYLLMKVAESDGVVYVTDRGILQGTITLTTLMSREI
;
A
#
# COMPACT_ATOMS: atom_id res chain seq x y z
N VAL A 1 31.21 -2.63 7.70
CA VAL A 1 29.73 -2.55 7.77
C VAL A 1 29.29 -3.60 8.76
N ARG A 2 28.85 -3.21 9.96
CA ARG A 2 28.39 -4.18 10.97
C ARG A 2 26.98 -4.66 10.57
N PRO A 3 26.64 -5.95 10.79
CA PRO A 3 25.27 -6.40 10.65
C PRO A 3 24.44 -5.73 11.75
N LEU A 4 23.27 -5.22 11.37
CA LEU A 4 22.28 -4.69 12.30
C LEU A 4 21.68 -5.87 13.09
N ASP A 5 21.78 -5.79 14.42
CA ASP A 5 21.10 -6.67 15.35
C ASP A 5 19.58 -6.57 15.16
N TRP A 6 18.94 -7.73 15.09
CA TRP A 6 17.57 -7.96 14.65
C TRP A 6 16.49 -7.66 15.70
N ASP A 7 16.62 -6.59 16.48
CA ASP A 7 15.66 -6.25 17.56
C ASP A 7 14.73 -5.06 17.24
N SER A 8 14.28 -4.97 15.98
CA SER A 8 13.30 -3.97 15.48
C SER A 8 12.26 -4.56 14.52
N SER A 9 11.78 -5.76 14.82
CA SER A 9 11.10 -6.71 13.91
C SER A 9 9.68 -6.36 13.41
N HIS A 10 9.18 -5.13 13.59
CA HIS A 10 7.77 -4.79 13.29
C HIS A 10 7.58 -3.61 12.30
N GLN A 11 8.67 -3.09 11.75
CA GLN A 11 8.64 -1.91 10.88
C GLN A 11 8.97 -2.30 9.44
N GLY A 12 7.94 -2.39 8.60
CA GLY A 12 8.05 -2.72 7.17
C GLY A 12 8.16 -1.48 6.29
N LEU A 13 8.92 -1.59 5.20
CA LEU A 13 8.94 -0.58 4.14
C LEU A 13 7.63 -0.63 3.34
N LEU A 14 7.06 0.54 3.03
CA LEU A 14 5.92 0.64 2.14
C LEU A 14 6.38 0.68 0.68
N GLU A 15 6.39 -0.49 0.04
CA GLU A 15 6.74 -0.65 -1.38
C GLU A 15 5.53 -0.52 -2.31
N GLY A 16 4.33 -0.87 -1.84
CA GLY A 16 3.12 -0.84 -2.65
C GLY A 16 1.87 -1.16 -1.84
N THR A 17 0.71 -1.04 -2.47
CA THR A 17 -0.58 -1.36 -1.85
C THR A 17 -1.43 -2.22 -2.77
N MET A 18 -2.29 -3.04 -2.16
CA MET A 18 -3.19 -3.93 -2.87
C MET A 18 -4.53 -3.93 -2.13
N THR A 19 -5.61 -3.73 -2.86
CA THR A 19 -6.95 -3.85 -2.28
C THR A 19 -7.25 -5.31 -1.98
N ARG A 20 -8.12 -5.58 -1.00
CA ARG A 20 -8.60 -6.95 -0.74
C ARG A 20 -9.22 -7.60 -1.99
N LYS A 21 -9.91 -6.81 -2.82
CA LYS A 21 -10.46 -7.25 -4.11
C LYS A 21 -9.34 -7.67 -5.07
N GLY A 22 -8.26 -6.89 -5.17
CA GLY A 22 -7.06 -7.21 -5.94
C GLY A 22 -6.42 -8.52 -5.48
N ALA A 23 -6.23 -8.71 -4.16
CA ALA A 23 -5.69 -9.94 -3.60
C ALA A 23 -6.55 -11.17 -3.95
N GLN A 24 -7.88 -11.06 -3.85
CA GLN A 24 -8.78 -12.15 -4.21
C GLN A 24 -8.75 -12.47 -5.71
N ARG A 25 -8.60 -11.46 -6.57
CA ARG A 25 -8.43 -11.65 -8.02
C ARG A 25 -7.12 -12.39 -8.31
N LEU A 26 -6.03 -11.95 -7.70
CA LEU A 26 -4.71 -12.57 -7.83
C LEU A 26 -4.75 -14.05 -7.40
N LEU A 27 -5.33 -14.34 -6.23
CA LEU A 27 -5.48 -15.71 -5.74
C LEU A 27 -6.29 -16.58 -6.71
N LYS A 28 -7.39 -16.08 -7.28
CA LYS A 28 -8.18 -16.83 -8.28
C LYS A 28 -7.41 -17.07 -9.58
N MET A 29 -6.54 -16.15 -9.99
CA MET A 29 -5.72 -16.29 -11.20
C MET A 29 -4.62 -17.33 -11.01
N LEU A 30 -3.94 -17.30 -9.87
CA LEU A 30 -2.81 -18.17 -9.58
C LEU A 30 -3.22 -19.55 -9.09
N ASP A 31 -4.38 -19.62 -8.42
CA ASP A 31 -4.93 -20.84 -7.88
C ASP A 31 -6.43 -20.98 -8.20
N PRO A 32 -6.79 -21.27 -9.46
CA PRO A 32 -8.17 -21.49 -9.85
C PRO A 32 -8.78 -22.77 -9.25
N ARG A 33 -7.97 -23.65 -8.64
CA ARG A 33 -8.39 -24.97 -8.14
C ARG A 33 -8.26 -25.14 -6.62
N GLY A 34 -7.83 -24.12 -5.88
CA GLY A 34 -7.60 -24.20 -4.42
C GLY A 34 -6.37 -25.04 -4.03
N GLN A 35 -5.46 -25.30 -4.97
CA GLN A 35 -4.19 -25.97 -4.77
C GLN A 35 -3.10 -24.88 -4.72
N THR A 36 -3.04 -24.14 -3.61
CA THR A 36 -2.12 -23.02 -3.42
C THR A 36 -0.72 -23.39 -3.92
N PRO A 37 -0.22 -22.77 -5.00
CA PRO A 37 1.11 -23.09 -5.49
C PRO A 37 2.14 -22.57 -4.49
N ASP A 38 3.14 -23.40 -4.17
CA ASP A 38 4.31 -23.04 -3.37
C ASP A 38 5.27 -22.22 -4.25
N ARG A 39 4.77 -21.08 -4.75
CA ARG A 39 5.45 -20.23 -5.74
C ARG A 39 5.52 -18.81 -5.22
N GLU A 40 6.72 -18.27 -5.24
CA GLU A 40 6.97 -16.85 -4.99
C GLU A 40 6.33 -16.01 -6.10
N ILE A 41 5.62 -14.95 -5.70
CA ILE A 41 4.95 -14.02 -6.59
C ILE A 41 5.60 -12.66 -6.38
N ASP A 42 6.21 -12.13 -7.43
CA ASP A 42 6.68 -10.75 -7.42
C ASP A 42 5.50 -9.81 -7.67
N LEU A 43 5.02 -9.18 -6.61
CA LEU A 43 3.92 -8.20 -6.67
C LEU A 43 4.33 -6.89 -7.36
N MET A 44 5.64 -6.64 -7.52
CA MET A 44 6.15 -5.47 -8.19
C MET A 44 6.36 -5.68 -9.70
N ASP A 45 5.99 -6.87 -10.21
CA ASP A 45 6.01 -7.13 -11.64
C ASP A 45 5.05 -6.16 -12.38
N PRO A 46 5.51 -5.51 -13.48
CA PRO A 46 4.68 -4.62 -14.28
C PRO A 46 3.32 -5.19 -14.69
N GLN A 47 3.18 -6.51 -14.83
CA GLN A 47 1.91 -7.14 -15.16
C GLN A 47 0.80 -6.89 -14.11
N PHE A 48 1.18 -6.61 -12.86
CA PHE A 48 0.24 -6.35 -11.76
C PHE A 48 0.00 -4.86 -11.52
N GLN A 49 0.93 -4.00 -11.94
CA GLN A 49 0.84 -2.54 -11.77
C GLN A 49 0.28 -1.83 -13.02
N ALA A 50 0.62 -2.33 -14.20
CA ALA A 50 0.17 -1.80 -15.49
C ALA A 50 -0.16 -2.96 -16.44
N PRO A 51 -1.30 -3.64 -16.23
CA PRO A 51 -1.68 -4.79 -17.05
C PRO A 51 -1.70 -4.44 -18.55
N PRO A 52 -1.07 -5.26 -19.41
CA PRO A 52 -0.96 -4.97 -20.86
C PRO A 52 -2.31 -5.03 -21.58
N ASP A 53 -3.31 -5.66 -20.97
CA ASP A 53 -4.68 -5.73 -21.47
C ASP A 53 -5.51 -4.46 -21.15
N GLY A 54 -4.92 -3.47 -20.49
CA GLY A 54 -5.59 -2.25 -20.04
C GLY A 54 -6.58 -2.47 -18.90
N SER A 55 -6.57 -3.64 -18.26
CA SER A 55 -7.39 -3.89 -17.07
C SER A 55 -6.90 -3.10 -15.85
N GLU A 56 -7.79 -2.96 -14.86
CA GLU A 56 -7.48 -2.27 -13.60
C GLU A 56 -6.25 -2.90 -12.92
N PRO A 57 -5.25 -2.09 -12.51
CA PRO A 57 -4.10 -2.53 -11.73
C PRO A 57 -4.52 -3.30 -10.48
N MET A 58 -3.78 -4.36 -10.16
CA MET A 58 -3.99 -5.10 -8.92
C MET A 58 -3.14 -4.55 -7.76
N VAL A 59 -1.98 -3.99 -8.09
CA VAL A 59 -1.02 -3.41 -7.14
C VAL A 59 -0.76 -1.95 -7.52
N GLU A 60 -0.88 -1.05 -6.56
CA GLU A 60 -0.42 0.33 -6.66
C GLU A 60 1.02 0.40 -6.16
N GLY A 61 1.97 0.62 -7.09
CA GLY A 61 3.41 0.66 -6.80
C GLY A 61 3.91 2.00 -6.25
N SER A 62 3.09 3.06 -6.30
CA SER A 62 3.41 4.37 -5.76
C SER A 62 2.26 4.92 -4.89
N PRO A 63 1.97 4.27 -3.75
CA PRO A 63 0.88 4.69 -2.87
C PRO A 63 1.12 6.10 -2.32
N VAL A 64 0.04 6.88 -2.21
CA VAL A 64 0.09 8.24 -1.66
C VAL A 64 0.53 8.19 -0.19
N ARG A 65 1.67 8.81 0.10
CA ARG A 65 2.28 8.81 1.43
C ARG A 65 2.73 10.18 1.88
N VAL A 66 2.76 10.37 3.19
CA VAL A 66 3.19 11.60 3.87
C VAL A 66 4.13 11.29 5.01
N SER A 67 4.95 12.28 5.37
CA SER A 67 5.78 12.23 6.57
C SER A 67 4.94 12.56 7.84
N PRO A 68 5.31 12.07 9.04
CA PRO A 68 4.59 12.37 10.28
C PRO A 68 4.51 13.86 10.65
N ASP A 69 5.40 14.70 10.12
CA ASP A 69 5.43 16.15 10.31
C ASP A 69 4.56 16.94 9.29
N CYS A 70 3.91 16.24 8.36
CA CYS A 70 3.05 16.84 7.35
C CYS A 70 1.82 17.51 7.97
N THR A 71 1.39 18.65 7.42
CA THR A 71 0.22 19.36 7.93
C THR A 71 -1.08 18.66 7.55
N VAL A 72 -2.09 18.72 8.43
CA VAL A 72 -3.42 18.14 8.16
C VAL A 72 -4.04 18.71 6.88
N LYS A 73 -3.79 19.99 6.57
CA LYS A 73 -4.24 20.63 5.34
C LYS A 73 -3.66 19.96 4.09
N ASP A 74 -2.37 19.64 4.11
CA ASP A 74 -1.70 19.00 2.98
C ASP A 74 -2.18 17.56 2.81
N VAL A 75 -2.39 16.83 3.91
CA VAL A 75 -3.02 15.49 3.88
C VAL A 75 -4.41 15.55 3.24
N TYR A 76 -5.25 16.50 3.63
CA TYR A 76 -6.57 16.68 3.03
C TYR A 76 -6.51 16.99 1.53
N LEU A 77 -5.60 17.89 1.13
CA LEU A 77 -5.41 18.22 -0.28
C LEU A 77 -4.94 17.01 -1.08
N LEU A 78 -3.98 16.23 -0.57
CA LEU A 78 -3.54 14.99 -1.20
C LEU A 78 -4.69 14.00 -1.37
N MET A 79 -5.53 13.81 -0.36
CA MET A 79 -6.72 12.95 -0.46
C MET A 79 -7.71 13.41 -1.54
N LYS A 80 -7.84 14.72 -1.76
CA LYS A 80 -8.76 15.28 -2.77
C LYS A 80 -8.18 15.34 -4.18
N VAL A 81 -6.87 15.51 -4.31
CA VAL A 81 -6.19 15.68 -5.60
C VAL A 81 -5.76 14.34 -6.18
N ALA A 82 -5.28 13.42 -5.35
CA ALA A 82 -4.71 12.16 -5.84
C ALA A 82 -5.76 11.13 -6.27
N GLU A 83 -7.06 11.47 -6.23
CA GLU A 83 -8.19 10.52 -6.37
C GLU A 83 -7.98 9.21 -5.59
N SER A 84 -7.21 9.28 -4.50
CA SER A 84 -6.89 8.12 -3.68
C SER A 84 -8.18 7.53 -3.13
N ASP A 85 -8.21 6.22 -2.85
CA ASP A 85 -9.31 5.48 -2.22
C ASP A 85 -9.69 5.97 -0.80
N GLY A 86 -9.39 7.23 -0.46
CA GLY A 86 -9.67 7.87 0.81
C GLY A 86 -8.66 7.49 1.90
N VAL A 87 -7.51 6.93 1.53
CA VAL A 87 -6.45 6.48 2.43
C VAL A 87 -5.11 7.10 2.03
N VAL A 88 -4.43 7.69 3.00
CA VAL A 88 -3.05 8.18 2.88
C VAL A 88 -2.19 7.43 3.88
N TYR A 89 -1.01 6.98 3.46
CA TYR A 89 -0.09 6.24 4.30
C TYR A 89 0.90 7.20 4.99
N VAL A 90 1.15 7.00 6.28
CA VAL A 90 2.14 7.78 7.02
C VAL A 90 3.43 6.97 7.05
N THR A 91 4.51 7.55 6.54
CA THR A 91 5.83 6.91 6.48
C THR A 91 6.94 7.81 6.99
N ASP A 92 7.84 7.26 7.80
CA ASP A 92 9.11 7.91 8.14
C ASP A 92 10.26 7.12 7.50
N ARG A 93 11.09 7.78 6.68
CA ARG A 93 12.17 7.13 5.90
C ARG A 93 11.71 5.87 5.13
N GLY A 94 10.48 5.90 4.60
CA GLY A 94 9.88 4.79 3.86
C GLY A 94 9.24 3.70 4.73
N ILE A 95 9.42 3.75 6.05
CA ILE A 95 8.84 2.79 7.00
C ILE A 95 7.38 3.18 7.27
N LEU A 96 6.46 2.23 7.10
CA LEU A 96 5.05 2.43 7.39
C LEU A 96 4.81 2.60 8.89
N GLN A 97 4.26 3.75 9.27
CA GLN A 97 3.88 4.08 10.65
C GLN A 97 2.38 3.94 10.88
N GLY A 98 1.56 4.12 9.83
CA GLY A 98 0.12 4.01 9.93
C GLY A 98 -0.61 4.54 8.69
N THR A 99 -1.92 4.72 8.84
CA THR A 99 -2.80 5.18 7.76
C THR A 99 -3.75 6.25 8.28
N ILE A 100 -4.01 7.26 7.46
CA ILE A 100 -5.02 8.29 7.71
C ILE A 100 -6.14 8.07 6.71
N THR A 101 -7.37 8.02 7.20
CA THR A 101 -8.57 8.02 6.35
C THR A 101 -9.26 9.37 6.40
N LEU A 102 -10.11 9.67 5.41
CA LEU A 102 -10.92 10.89 5.45
C LEU A 102 -11.79 10.94 6.72
N THR A 103 -12.33 9.80 7.17
CA THR A 103 -13.10 9.71 8.41
C THR A 103 -12.27 10.10 9.63
N THR A 104 -11.04 9.60 9.73
CA THR A 104 -10.08 9.95 10.80
C THR A 104 -9.73 11.44 10.77
N LEU A 105 -9.58 12.03 9.58
CA LEU A 105 -9.22 13.43 9.43
C LEU A 105 -10.38 14.39 9.78
N MET A 106 -11.62 13.93 9.61
CA MET A 106 -12.83 14.72 9.88
C MET A 106 -13.44 14.44 11.27
N SER A 107 -12.98 13.40 11.97
CA SER A 107 -13.45 13.10 13.32
C SER A 107 -12.94 14.14 14.31
N ARG A 108 -13.78 14.52 15.28
CA ARG A 108 -13.43 15.42 16.39
C ARG A 108 -12.64 14.76 17.51
N GLU A 109 -12.33 13.46 17.39
CA GLU A 109 -11.60 12.72 18.42
C GLU A 109 -10.09 12.85 18.17
N ILE A 110 -9.45 13.66 19.04
CA ILE A 110 -8.01 13.69 19.32
C ILE A 110 -7.86 13.46 20.82
#